data_AF-H3ZAR7-F1
#
_entry.id   AF-H3ZAR7-F1
#
_cell.length_a   1.000
_cell.length_b   1.000
_cell.length_c   1.000
_cell.angle_alpha   90.00
_cell.angle_beta   90.00
_cell.angle_gamma   90.00
#
_symmetry.space_group_name_H-M   'P 1'
#
loop_
_entity.id
_entity.type
_entity.pdbx_description
1 polymer ?
#
loop_
_entity_poly.entity_id
_entity_poly.type
_entity_poly.pdbx_seq_one_letter_code
_entity_poly.pdbx_strand_id
1 'polypeptide(L)'
;MAYYCQRIVAGTPQTEIARIIPDTRPSALLAAVQNRSRRFCVRRVEEMFAFADRIEQAAQAALSRVNNLTQSILAKAFRGELTADWRAANPELISGEHSAEALLTRIKAERVKLKPTKKVKAG
;
A
#
# COMPACT_ATOMS: atom_id res chain seq x y z
N MET A 1 -6.35 11.12 -16.71
CA MET A 1 -6.83 12.34 -16.01
C MET A 1 -6.21 13.64 -16.51
N ALA A 2 -5.23 13.62 -17.43
CA ALA A 2 -4.72 14.82 -18.12
C ALA A 2 -5.72 15.46 -19.11
N TYR A 3 -6.71 14.70 -19.59
CA TYR A 3 -7.66 15.14 -20.62
C TYR A 3 -8.73 16.13 -20.12
N TYR A 4 -9.03 16.18 -18.81
CA TYR A 4 -10.08 17.06 -18.29
C TYR A 4 -9.63 18.53 -18.13
N CYS A 5 -8.32 18.79 -18.02
CA CYS A 5 -7.78 20.16 -17.94
C CYS A 5 -7.72 20.87 -19.30
N GLN A 6 -7.65 20.14 -20.41
CA GLN A 6 -7.46 20.76 -21.73
C GLN A 6 -8.75 21.36 -22.31
N ARG A 7 -9.93 20.90 -21.86
CA ARG A 7 -11.23 21.41 -22.28
C ARG A 7 -11.72 22.65 -21.53
N ILE A 8 -11.09 23.00 -20.40
CA ILE A 8 -11.39 24.25 -19.68
C ILE A 8 -10.59 25.42 -20.28
N VAL A 9 -9.48 25.14 -20.98
CA VAL A 9 -8.59 26.14 -21.59
C VAL A 9 -8.91 26.41 -23.06
N ALA A 10 -9.45 25.43 -23.80
CA ALA A 10 -9.91 25.64 -25.18
C ALA A 10 -11.33 26.19 -25.19
N GLY A 11 -11.45 27.52 -25.34
CA GLY A 11 -12.71 28.24 -25.38
C GLY A 11 -13.75 27.62 -26.32
N THR A 12 -14.99 27.58 -25.85
CA THR A 12 -16.16 27.25 -26.66
C THR A 12 -16.25 28.18 -27.87
N PRO A 13 -16.62 27.68 -29.07
CA PRO A 13 -16.94 28.56 -30.18
C PRO A 13 -18.21 29.34 -29.81
N GLN A 14 -18.03 30.61 -29.47
CA GLN A 14 -19.10 31.55 -29.18
C GLN A 14 -19.79 31.94 -30.49
N THR A 15 -20.51 31.03 -31.13
CA THR A 15 -21.42 31.36 -32.22
C THR A 15 -22.81 31.61 -31.65
N GLU A 16 -23.35 32.78 -32.02
CA GLU A 16 -24.76 33.21 -31.92
C GLU A 16 -25.21 34.03 -30.70
N ILE A 17 -24.68 33.81 -29.48
CA ILE A 17 -25.13 34.58 -28.30
C ILE A 17 -24.50 36.00 -28.22
N ALA A 18 -23.39 36.24 -28.94
CA ALA A 18 -22.63 37.50 -28.85
C ALA A 18 -23.28 38.70 -29.58
N ARG A 19 -24.41 38.54 -30.28
CA ARG A 19 -25.06 39.65 -31.02
C ARG A 19 -26.09 40.45 -30.22
N ILE A 20 -26.54 39.94 -29.06
CA ILE A 20 -27.64 40.53 -28.28
C ILE A 20 -27.15 41.21 -26.98
N ILE A 21 -25.94 40.89 -26.52
CA ILE A 21 -25.35 41.51 -25.34
C ILE A 21 -24.76 42.85 -25.78
N PRO A 22 -25.23 44.02 -25.28
CA PRO A 22 -24.56 45.27 -25.55
C PRO A 22 -23.12 45.13 -25.09
N ASP A 23 -22.18 45.54 -25.95
CA ASP A 23 -20.73 45.49 -25.76
C ASP A 23 -20.32 46.43 -24.59
N THR A 24 -20.78 46.06 -23.40
CA THR A 24 -20.45 46.70 -22.14
C THR A 24 -19.13 46.12 -21.76
N ARG A 25 -18.05 46.68 -22.33
CA ARG A 25 -16.70 46.43 -21.82
C ARG A 25 -16.76 46.69 -20.32
N PRO A 26 -16.54 45.68 -19.46
CA PRO A 26 -16.48 45.92 -18.04
C PRO A 26 -15.42 46.99 -17.83
N SER A 27 -15.73 47.99 -17.01
CA SER A 27 -14.77 49.05 -16.72
C SER A 27 -13.43 48.41 -16.33
N ALA A 28 -12.31 49.03 -16.72
CA ALA A 28 -10.98 48.46 -16.47
C ALA A 28 -10.79 48.06 -14.99
N LEU A 29 -11.46 48.79 -14.09
CA LEU A 29 -11.53 48.49 -12.67
C LEU A 29 -12.24 47.16 -12.36
N LEU A 30 -13.43 46.91 -12.93
CA LEU A 30 -14.17 45.67 -12.72
C LEU A 30 -13.41 44.45 -13.28
N ALA A 31 -12.80 44.58 -14.47
CA ALA A 31 -11.97 43.54 -15.05
C ALA A 31 -10.73 43.23 -14.19
N ALA A 32 -10.07 44.26 -13.63
CA ALA A 32 -8.92 44.08 -12.74
C ALA A 32 -9.29 43.37 -11.43
N VAL A 33 -10.43 43.72 -10.83
CA VAL A 33 -10.96 43.09 -9.61
C VAL A 33 -11.34 41.62 -9.88
N GLN A 34 -12.08 41.35 -10.95
CA GLN A 34 -12.46 39.99 -11.37
C GLN A 34 -11.23 39.10 -11.57
N ASN A 35 -10.20 39.63 -12.24
CA ASN A 35 -8.95 38.91 -12.49
C ASN A 35 -8.12 38.70 -11.21
N ARG A 36 -8.20 39.60 -10.23
CA ARG A 36 -7.55 39.42 -8.92
C ARG A 36 -8.23 38.28 -8.15
N SER A 37 -9.56 38.28 -8.04
CA SER A 37 -10.32 37.23 -7.35
C SER A 37 -10.15 35.87 -8.03
N ARG A 38 -10.18 35.81 -9.37
CA ARG A 38 -9.94 34.57 -10.13
C ARG A 38 -8.55 34.00 -9.82
N ARG A 39 -7.50 34.84 -9.87
CA ARG A 39 -6.12 34.40 -9.55
C ARG A 39 -5.99 33.93 -8.11
N PHE A 40 -6.67 34.58 -7.18
CA PHE A 40 -6.70 34.15 -5.79
C PHE A 40 -7.32 32.75 -5.63
N CYS A 41 -8.47 32.50 -6.25
CA CYS A 41 -9.12 31.18 -6.22
C CYS A 41 -8.22 30.10 -6.84
N VAL A 42 -7.62 30.37 -8.00
CA VAL A 42 -6.71 29.42 -8.67
C VAL A 42 -5.53 29.08 -7.77
N ARG A 43 -4.84 30.08 -7.20
CA ARG A 43 -3.72 29.85 -6.29
C ARG A 43 -4.13 29.01 -5.08
N ARG A 44 -5.30 29.29 -4.50
CA ARG A 44 -5.78 28.55 -3.33
C ARG A 44 -6.08 27.08 -3.65
N VAL A 45 -6.64 26.83 -4.83
CA VAL A 45 -6.89 25.48 -5.32
C VAL A 45 -5.58 24.74 -5.58
N GLU A 46 -4.59 25.38 -6.20
CA GLU A 46 -3.25 24.82 -6.42
C GLU A 46 -2.56 24.45 -5.09
N GLU A 47 -2.62 25.32 -4.07
CA GLU A 47 -2.09 25.02 -2.73
C GLU A 47 -2.75 23.79 -2.11
N MET A 48 -4.06 23.63 -2.27
CA MET A 48 -4.81 22.48 -1.74
C MET A 48 -4.44 21.19 -2.48
N PHE A 49 -4.28 21.22 -3.81
CA PHE A 49 -3.80 20.06 -4.56
C PHE A 49 -2.38 19.68 -4.17
N ALA A 50 -1.47 20.65 -4.05
CA ALA A 50 -0.10 20.38 -3.57
C ALA A 50 -0.07 19.82 -2.14
N PHE A 51 -1.07 20.13 -1.31
CA PHE A 51 -1.23 19.50 -0.01
C PHE A 51 -1.74 18.06 -0.12
N ALA A 52 -2.73 17.80 -0.97
CA ALA A 52 -3.24 16.46 -1.23
C ALA A 52 -2.14 15.54 -1.78
N ASP A 53 -1.34 16.01 -2.73
CA ASP A 53 -0.21 15.26 -3.32
C ASP A 53 0.81 14.84 -2.25
N ARG A 54 1.09 15.73 -1.27
CA ARG A 54 1.99 15.41 -0.15
C ARG A 54 1.43 14.30 0.74
N ILE A 55 0.13 14.31 1.01
CA ILE A 55 -0.53 13.26 1.80
C ILE A 55 -0.48 11.92 1.04
N GLU A 56 -0.78 11.94 -0.26
CA GLU A 56 -0.75 10.74 -1.10
C GLU A 56 0.65 10.10 -1.12
N GLN A 57 1.69 10.92 -1.31
CA GLN A 57 3.08 10.46 -1.27
C GLN A 57 3.46 9.87 0.10
N ALA A 58 3.06 10.53 1.19
CA ALA A 58 3.31 10.03 2.54
C ALA A 58 2.61 8.68 2.80
N ALA A 59 1.37 8.53 2.34
CA ALA A 59 0.62 7.29 2.45
C ALA A 59 1.28 6.15 1.65
N GLN A 60 1.72 6.44 0.42
CA GLN A 60 2.39 5.45 -0.42
C GLN A 60 3.74 4.99 0.18
N ALA A 61 4.51 5.93 0.74
CA ALA A 61 5.75 5.61 1.43
C ALA A 61 5.50 4.75 2.68
N ALA A 62 4.48 5.06 3.48
CA ALA A 62 4.09 4.25 4.64
C ALA A 62 3.68 2.83 4.24
N LEU A 63 2.86 2.68 3.19
CA LEU A 63 2.45 1.38 2.66
C LEU A 63 3.65 0.53 2.22
N SER A 64 4.60 1.13 1.50
CA SER A 64 5.83 0.45 1.09
C SER A 64 6.64 -0.06 2.30
N ARG A 65 6.76 0.76 3.36
CA ARG A 65 7.45 0.38 4.59
C ARG A 65 6.79 -0.82 5.28
N VAL A 66 5.45 -0.83 5.36
CA VAL A 66 4.70 -1.96 5.96
C VAL A 66 4.91 -3.24 5.16
N ASN A 67 4.82 -3.17 3.83
CA ASN A 67 5.04 -4.34 2.97
C ASN A 67 6.45 -4.92 3.16
N ASN A 68 7.47 -4.06 3.20
CA ASN A 68 8.85 -4.50 3.43
C ASN A 68 9.08 -5.03 4.85
N LEU A 69 8.41 -4.45 5.85
CA LEU A 69 8.52 -4.88 7.24
C LEU A 69 7.99 -6.31 7.41
N THR A 70 6.82 -6.63 6.84
CA THR A 70 6.26 -7.99 6.90
C THR A 70 7.23 -9.02 6.33
N GLN A 71 7.81 -8.76 5.15
CA GLN A 71 8.78 -9.67 4.54
C GLN A 71 10.06 -9.79 5.36
N SER A 72 10.56 -8.67 5.91
CA SER A 72 11.73 -8.70 6.78
C SER A 72 11.48 -9.48 8.06
N ILE A 73 10.31 -9.33 8.69
CA ILE A 73 9.96 -10.05 9.92
C ILE A 73 9.85 -11.56 9.63
N LEU A 74 9.15 -11.95 8.57
CA LEU A 74 9.03 -13.36 8.18
C LEU A 74 10.40 -13.97 7.88
N ALA A 75 11.27 -13.26 7.16
CA ALA A 75 12.62 -13.71 6.88
C ALA A 75 13.42 -13.94 8.18
N LYS A 76 13.37 -12.99 9.12
CA LYS A 76 14.04 -13.12 10.43
C LYS A 76 13.44 -14.25 11.28
N ALA A 77 12.12 -14.41 11.26
CA ALA A 77 11.42 -15.46 11.98
C ALA A 77 11.83 -16.85 11.47
N PHE A 78 11.86 -17.05 10.14
CA PHE A 78 12.24 -18.33 9.55
C PHE A 78 13.71 -18.68 9.73
N ARG A 79 14.61 -17.69 9.77
CA ARG A 79 16.02 -17.93 10.17
C ARG A 79 16.17 -18.20 11.67
N GLY A 80 15.09 -18.02 12.45
CA GLY A 80 15.11 -18.18 13.90
C GLY A 80 15.86 -17.06 14.62
N GLU A 81 16.07 -15.90 13.97
CA GLU A 81 16.75 -14.75 14.56
C GLU A 81 15.95 -14.18 15.74
N LEU A 82 14.62 -14.16 15.63
CA LEU A 82 13.73 -13.65 16.69
C LEU A 82 13.72 -14.51 17.97
N THR A 83 14.18 -15.76 17.89
CA THR A 83 14.22 -16.70 19.04
C THR A 83 15.65 -17.10 19.41
N ALA A 84 16.67 -16.47 18.82
CA ALA A 84 18.06 -16.84 19.03
C ALA A 84 18.47 -16.74 20.51
N ASP A 85 18.20 -15.61 21.16
CA ASP A 85 18.53 -15.38 22.57
C ASP A 85 17.79 -16.34 23.50
N TRP A 86 16.51 -16.60 23.21
CA TRP A 86 15.72 -17.57 23.98
C TRP A 86 16.31 -18.98 23.87
N ARG A 87 16.73 -19.40 22.67
CA ARG A 87 17.39 -20.70 22.47
C ARG A 87 18.73 -20.79 23.18
N ALA A 88 19.49 -19.70 23.22
CA ALA A 88 20.76 -19.64 23.96
C ALA A 88 20.55 -19.74 25.47
N ALA A 89 19.47 -19.17 26.00
CA ALA A 89 19.14 -19.20 27.41
C ALA A 89 18.48 -20.52 27.87
N ASN A 90 17.90 -21.30 26.96
CA ASN A 90 17.17 -22.54 27.29
C ASN A 90 17.69 -23.75 26.46
N PRO A 91 18.99 -24.09 26.55
CA PRO A 91 19.58 -25.17 25.74
C PRO A 91 18.98 -26.56 26.04
N GLU A 92 18.51 -26.79 27.26
CA GLU A 92 17.91 -28.04 27.72
C GLU A 92 16.59 -28.37 27.01
N LEU A 93 15.83 -27.35 26.56
CA LEU A 93 14.54 -27.55 25.89
C LEU A 93 14.66 -27.90 24.40
N ILE A 94 15.85 -27.78 23.83
CA ILE A 94 16.10 -27.94 22.38
C ILE A 94 17.17 -28.98 22.06
N SER A 95 17.90 -29.47 23.06
CA SER A 95 18.97 -30.45 22.90
C SER A 95 18.64 -31.78 23.61
N GLY A 96 19.50 -32.79 23.41
CA GLY A 96 19.35 -34.10 24.03
C GLY A 96 18.02 -34.77 23.69
N GLU A 97 17.25 -35.14 24.71
CA GLU A 97 15.98 -35.84 24.57
C GLU A 97 14.88 -34.99 23.91
N HIS A 98 15.01 -33.66 23.98
CA HIS A 98 14.09 -32.70 23.36
C HIS A 98 14.51 -32.29 21.94
N SER A 99 15.60 -32.86 21.42
CA SER A 99 16.06 -32.60 20.07
C SER A 99 15.11 -33.18 19.00
N ALA A 100 15.12 -32.55 17.83
CA ALA A 100 14.37 -33.04 16.67
C ALA A 100 14.82 -34.45 16.23
N GLU A 101 16.10 -34.79 16.43
CA GLU A 101 16.68 -36.10 16.09
C GLU A 101 16.17 -37.21 17.01
N ALA A 102 16.11 -36.94 18.32
CA ALA A 102 15.51 -37.85 19.29
C ALA A 102 14.03 -38.09 19.00
N LEU A 103 13.28 -37.02 18.70
CA LEU A 103 11.86 -37.12 18.30
C LEU A 103 11.68 -37.94 17.01
N LEU A 104 12.50 -37.70 15.99
CA LEU A 104 12.43 -38.41 14.72
C LEU A 104 12.70 -39.92 14.89
N THR A 105 13.63 -40.27 15.78
CA THR A 105 13.92 -41.66 16.12
C THR A 105 12.72 -42.32 16.79
N ARG A 106 12.08 -41.66 17.75
CA ARG A 106 10.84 -42.12 18.41
C ARG A 106 9.71 -42.32 17.39
N ILE A 107 9.48 -41.34 16.51
CA ILE A 107 8.45 -41.43 15.45
C ILE A 107 8.71 -42.63 14.52
N LYS A 108 9.97 -42.86 14.10
CA LYS A 108 10.31 -44.01 13.25
C LYS A 108 10.02 -45.33 13.95
N ALA A 109 10.41 -45.46 15.23
CA ALA A 109 10.13 -46.64 16.03
C ALA A 109 8.62 -46.90 16.17
N GLU A 110 7.85 -45.86 16.44
CA GLU A 110 6.39 -45.93 16.56
C GLU A 110 5.72 -46.35 15.23
N ARG A 111 6.16 -45.78 14.11
CA ARG A 111 5.62 -46.12 12.77
C ARG A 111 5.92 -47.56 12.34
N VAL A 112 7.01 -48.15 12.79
CA VAL A 112 7.31 -49.57 12.54
C VAL A 112 6.34 -50.47 13.31
N LYS A 113 6.01 -50.12 14.56
CA LYS A 113 5.02 -50.82 15.39
C LYS A 113 3.60 -50.70 14.83
N LEU A 114 3.28 -49.59 14.19
CA LEU A 114 1.95 -49.28 13.62
C LEU A 114 1.74 -49.75 12.16
N LYS A 115 2.66 -50.52 11.55
CA LYS A 115 2.48 -51.01 10.17
C LYS A 115 1.10 -51.69 10.01
N PRO A 116 0.27 -51.28 9.03
CA PRO A 116 -1.08 -51.81 8.90
C PRO A 116 -1.02 -53.30 8.54
N THR A 117 -1.70 -54.13 9.32
CA THR A 117 -1.99 -55.52 8.97
C THR A 117 -2.77 -55.53 7.66
N LYS A 118 -2.11 -55.99 6.59
CA LYS A 118 -2.70 -56.17 5.26
C LYS A 118 -3.92 -57.09 5.41
N LYS A 119 -5.15 -56.57 5.36
CA LYS A 119 -6.36 -57.40 5.27
C LYS A 119 -6.27 -58.17 3.95
N VAL A 120 -5.92 -59.45 4.05
CA VAL A 120 -6.01 -60.40 2.94
C VAL A 120 -7.50 -60.52 2.60
N LYS A 121 -7.90 -60.12 1.39
CA LYS A 121 -9.23 -60.42 0.85
C LYS A 121 -9.26 -61.94 0.60
N ALA A 122 -10.09 -62.66 1.36
CA ALA A 122 -10.45 -64.04 1.07
C ALA A 122 -11.33 -64.06 -0.18
N GLY A 123 -11.02 -65.00 -1.09
CA GLY A 123 -11.77 -65.26 -2.32
C GLY A 123 -13.06 -66.03 -2.10
#